data_AF-A0A2D6P7E9-F1
#
_entry.id   AF-A0A2D6P7E9-F1
#
_cell.length_a   1.000
_cell.length_b   1.000
_cell.length_c   1.000
_cell.angle_alpha   90.00
_cell.angle_beta   90.00
_cell.angle_gamma   90.00
#
_symmetry.space_group_name_H-M   'P 1'
#
loop_
_entity.id
_entity.type
_entity.pdbx_description
1 polymer ?
#
loop_
_entity_poly.entity_id
_entity_poly.type
_entity_poly.pdbx_seq_one_letter_code
_entity_poly.pdbx_strand_id
1 'polypeptide(L)'
;MSLGKIKKIPYKLVQVHWLDISSDSTWRSVEDVKSENLARSISTGYLISDEDDELVRIVSDFNFKDDGTIYECGNSTIIPKNVITEVVEVK
;
A
#
# COMPACT_ATOMS: atom_id res chain seq x y z
N MET A 1 14.02 -0.63 -32.08
CA MET A 1 14.28 0.46 -31.11
C MET A 1 14.95 -0.19 -29.90
N SER A 2 16.10 0.31 -29.46
CA SER A 2 16.70 -0.13 -28.20
C SER A 2 15.94 0.52 -27.06
N LEU A 3 15.29 -0.27 -26.21
CA LEU A 3 14.75 0.24 -24.95
C LEU A 3 15.92 0.78 -24.12
N GLY A 4 15.85 2.04 -23.68
CA GLY A 4 16.84 2.61 -22.77
C GLY A 4 16.98 1.74 -21.52
N LYS A 5 18.18 1.66 -20.94
CA LYS A 5 18.41 0.87 -19.72
C LYS A 5 17.59 1.48 -18.57
N ILE A 6 16.68 0.69 -17.99
CA ILE A 6 15.89 1.11 -16.83
C ILE A 6 16.84 1.46 -15.67
N LYS A 7 16.66 2.64 -15.07
CA LYS A 7 17.40 3.04 -13.87
C LYS A 7 16.90 2.26 -12.65
N LYS A 8 17.75 2.09 -11.64
CA LYS A 8 17.39 1.42 -10.39
C LYS A 8 16.17 2.11 -9.74
N ILE A 9 15.17 1.33 -9.34
CA ILE A 9 14.04 1.82 -8.54
C ILE A 9 14.56 2.33 -7.19
N PRO A 10 14.34 3.61 -6.83
CA PRO A 10 14.92 4.21 -5.63
C PRO A 10 14.08 3.97 -4.36
N TYR A 11 13.05 3.12 -4.42
CA TYR A 11 12.11 2.86 -3.34
C TYR A 11 12.33 1.48 -2.73
N LYS A 12 12.03 1.36 -1.44
CA LYS A 12 12.08 0.08 -0.72
C LYS A 12 10.83 -0.73 -1.05
N LEU A 13 10.99 -2.01 -1.39
CA LEU A 13 9.87 -2.93 -1.49
C LEU A 13 9.46 -3.34 -0.06
N VAL A 14 8.20 -3.14 0.29
CA VAL A 14 7.67 -3.42 1.63
C VAL A 14 6.39 -4.25 1.57
N GLN A 15 6.13 -5.02 2.62
CA GLN A 15 4.82 -5.55 2.97
C GLN A 15 4.23 -4.68 4.08
N VAL A 16 3.02 -4.18 3.88
CA VAL A 16 2.27 -3.40 4.86
C VAL A 16 1.12 -4.25 5.35
N HIS A 17 1.14 -4.56 6.64
CA HIS A 17 0.09 -5.31 7.33
C HIS A 17 -0.83 -4.29 8.00
N TRP A 18 -2.13 -4.43 7.78
CA TRP A 18 -3.11 -3.45 8.25
C TRP A 18 -4.45 -4.10 8.57
N LEU A 19 -5.26 -3.41 9.37
CA LEU A 19 -6.63 -3.79 9.69
C LEU A 19 -7.59 -3.10 8.72
N ASP A 20 -8.42 -3.88 8.05
CA ASP A 20 -9.42 -3.34 7.14
C ASP A 20 -10.65 -2.82 7.89
N ILE A 21 -11.42 -1.99 7.21
CA ILE A 21 -12.68 -1.45 7.71
C ILE A 21 -13.80 -2.35 7.21
N SER A 22 -14.57 -2.93 8.14
CA SER A 22 -15.75 -3.71 7.82
C SER A 22 -17.01 -2.86 7.93
N SER A 23 -17.93 -3.04 6.99
CA SER A 23 -19.25 -2.43 6.98
C SER A 23 -20.28 -3.45 6.54
N ASP A 24 -21.39 -3.51 7.26
CA ASP A 24 -22.51 -4.40 7.03
C ASP A 24 -23.79 -3.57 7.05
N SER A 25 -24.62 -3.69 6.02
CA SER A 25 -25.86 -2.91 5.86
C SER A 25 -27.10 -3.59 6.46
N THR A 26 -26.94 -4.77 7.05
CA THR A 26 -28.03 -5.51 7.69
C THR A 26 -28.33 -5.01 9.11
N TRP A 27 -29.54 -5.30 9.60
CA TRP A 27 -29.88 -5.07 11.01
C TRP A 27 -29.29 -6.16 11.89
N ARG A 28 -28.51 -5.76 12.88
CA ARG A 28 -27.77 -6.66 13.76
C ARG A 28 -28.01 -6.33 15.22
N SER A 29 -27.85 -7.32 16.10
CA SER A 29 -27.85 -7.04 17.55
C SER A 29 -26.56 -6.32 17.95
N VAL A 30 -26.59 -5.59 19.07
CA VAL A 30 -25.40 -4.89 19.59
C VAL A 30 -24.34 -5.89 20.02
N GLU A 31 -24.76 -7.04 20.54
CA GLU A 31 -23.89 -8.14 20.96
C GLU A 31 -23.12 -8.72 19.77
N ASP A 32 -23.80 -8.92 18.64
CA ASP A 32 -23.14 -9.40 17.41
C ASP A 32 -22.08 -8.40 16.95
N VAL A 33 -22.39 -7.10 16.94
CA VAL A 33 -21.44 -6.04 16.53
C VAL A 33 -20.24 -5.98 17.47
N LYS A 34 -20.42 -6.14 18.78
CA LYS A 34 -19.31 -6.16 19.76
C LYS A 34 -18.39 -7.37 19.62
N SER A 35 -18.89 -8.47 19.03
CA SER A 35 -18.11 -9.69 18.83
C SER A 35 -17.29 -9.69 17.53
N GLU A 36 -17.54 -8.73 16.65
CA GLU A 36 -16.84 -8.62 15.36
C GLU A 36 -15.35 -8.30 15.53
N ASN A 37 -14.56 -8.80 14.59
CA ASN A 37 -13.14 -8.49 14.50
C ASN A 37 -12.82 -7.97 13.09
N LEU A 38 -11.85 -7.07 13.00
CA LEU A 38 -11.41 -6.54 11.73
C LEU A 38 -10.59 -7.57 10.94
N ALA A 39 -10.78 -7.57 9.61
CA ALA A 39 -9.96 -8.37 8.72
C ALA A 39 -8.50 -7.88 8.75
N ARG A 40 -7.55 -8.82 8.70
CA ARG A 40 -6.13 -8.53 8.58
C ARG A 40 -5.74 -8.63 7.12
N SER A 41 -5.23 -7.54 6.57
CA SER A 41 -4.85 -7.41 5.17
C SER A 41 -3.35 -7.19 5.04
N ILE A 42 -2.78 -7.65 3.92
CA ILE A 42 -1.38 -7.43 3.56
C ILE A 42 -1.34 -6.86 2.15
N SER A 43 -0.69 -5.72 1.99
CA SER A 43 -0.41 -5.12 0.69
C SER A 43 1.10 -5.03 0.49
N THR A 44 1.60 -5.44 -0.68
CA THR A 44 3.04 -5.42 -1.01
C THR A 44 3.31 -4.42 -2.12
N GLY A 45 4.31 -3.56 -1.96
CA GLY A 45 4.64 -2.56 -2.96
C GLY A 45 5.85 -1.72 -2.59
N TYR A 46 6.28 -0.88 -3.52
CA TYR A 46 7.35 0.08 -3.31
C TYR A 46 6.84 1.27 -2.48
N LEU A 47 7.48 1.50 -1.33
CA LEU A 47 7.14 2.57 -0.41
C LEU A 47 7.47 3.93 -1.03
N ILE A 48 6.42 4.70 -1.33
CA ILE A 48 6.52 6.10 -1.73
C ILE A 48 6.52 6.92 -0.44
N SER A 49 7.70 7.43 -0.09
CA SER A 49 7.87 8.28 1.09
C SER A 49 7.41 9.70 0.75
N ASP A 50 6.44 10.20 1.51
CA ASP A 50 6.10 11.64 1.53
C ASP A 50 6.29 12.17 2.96
N GLU A 51 6.37 13.49 3.11
CA GLU A 51 6.49 14.19 4.40
C GLU A 51 5.22 14.07 5.28
N ASP A 52 4.16 13.47 4.75
CA ASP A 52 2.89 13.26 5.43
C ASP A 52 2.99 12.10 6.43
N ASP A 53 2.95 12.46 7.71
CA ASP A 53 3.11 11.52 8.79
C ASP A 53 1.88 10.66 9.09
N GLU A 54 0.75 10.84 8.41
CA GLU A 54 -0.49 10.12 8.72
C GLU A 54 -0.79 8.96 7.75
N LEU A 55 -0.17 8.93 6.58
CA LEU A 55 -0.48 7.98 5.51
C LEU A 55 0.77 7.17 5.08
N VAL A 56 0.56 5.92 4.67
CA VAL A 56 1.53 5.08 3.95
C VAL A 56 1.05 4.88 2.53
N ARG A 57 1.93 5.12 1.56
CA ARG A 57 1.63 5.01 0.13
C ARG A 57 2.57 3.98 -0.48
N ILE A 58 2.01 2.94 -1.09
CA ILE A 58 2.78 1.94 -1.83
C ILE A 58 2.27 1.82 -3.26
N VAL A 59 3.15 1.47 -4.19
CA VAL A 59 2.83 1.23 -5.61
C VAL A 59 3.48 -0.05 -6.08
N SER A 60 2.85 -0.83 -6.97
CA SER A 60 3.48 -2.04 -7.51
C SER A 60 4.09 -1.85 -8.88
N ASP A 61 3.69 -0.78 -9.60
CA ASP A 61 4.03 -0.61 -11.01
C ASP A 61 4.72 0.75 -11.24
N PHE A 62 5.67 0.79 -12.17
CA PHE A 62 6.29 2.01 -12.69
C PHE A 62 6.31 1.97 -14.22
N ASN A 63 5.98 3.08 -14.87
CA ASN A 63 6.33 3.31 -16.26
C ASN A 63 7.53 4.27 -16.34
N PHE A 64 8.26 4.21 -17.46
CA PHE A 64 9.50 4.95 -17.65
C PHE A 64 9.46 5.79 -18.91
N LYS A 65 10.18 6.91 -18.89
CA LYS A 65 10.50 7.70 -20.07
C LYS A 65 11.58 7.00 -20.90
N ASP A 66 11.81 7.48 -22.12
CA ASP A 66 12.85 6.97 -23.02
C ASP A 66 14.27 7.05 -22.42
N ASP A 67 14.51 7.98 -21.49
CA ASP A 67 15.79 8.15 -20.77
C ASP A 67 15.95 7.21 -19.55
N GLY A 68 14.99 6.30 -19.34
CA GLY A 68 14.98 5.32 -18.25
C GLY A 68 14.61 5.88 -16.88
N THR A 69 14.17 7.14 -16.77
CA THR A 69 13.60 7.71 -15.53
C THR A 69 12.15 7.31 -15.33
N ILE A 70 11.72 7.19 -14.07
CA ILE A 70 10.31 6.92 -13.73
C ILE A 70 9.44 8.10 -14.17
N TYR A 71 8.32 7.81 -14.85
CA TYR A 71 7.35 8.82 -15.28
C TYR A 71 6.14 8.87 -14.32
N GLU A 72 5.47 7.74 -14.16
CA GLU A 72 4.25 7.52 -13.38
C GLU A 72 4.35 6.16 -12.65
N CYS A 73 3.39 5.92 -11.77
CA CYS A 73 3.25 4.69 -11.02
C CYS A 73 1.79 4.20 -11.05
N GLY A 74 1.61 2.90 -10.88
CA GLY A 74 0.31 2.23 -10.91
C GLY A 74 0.09 1.33 -9.70
N ASN A 75 -1.16 0.88 -9.56
CA ASN A 75 -1.63 0.04 -8.44
C ASN A 75 -1.24 0.64 -7.09
N SER A 76 -1.61 1.91 -6.89
CA SER A 76 -1.39 2.58 -5.63
C SER A 76 -2.31 2.03 -4.55
N THR A 77 -1.76 1.88 -3.35
CA THR A 77 -2.51 1.61 -2.13
C THR A 77 -2.11 2.66 -1.10
N ILE A 78 -3.10 3.36 -0.55
CA ILE A 78 -2.93 4.45 0.41
C ILE A 78 -3.61 4.01 1.70
N ILE A 79 -2.83 3.84 2.77
CA ILE A 79 -3.29 3.26 4.04
C ILE A 79 -3.03 4.27 5.16
N PRO A 80 -4.05 4.62 5.98
CA PRO A 80 -3.83 5.39 7.20
C PRO A 80 -2.91 4.68 8.19
N LYS A 81 -1.91 5.37 8.74
CA LYS A 81 -0.93 4.76 9.65
C LYS A 81 -1.58 4.19 10.92
N ASN A 82 -2.69 4.76 11.36
CA ASN A 82 -3.41 4.30 12.55
C ASN A 82 -4.05 2.90 12.40
N VAL A 83 -4.23 2.39 11.17
CA VAL A 83 -4.71 1.02 10.93
C VAL A 83 -3.59 0.04 10.57
N ILE A 84 -2.35 0.52 10.45
CA ILE A 84 -1.18 -0.31 10.14
C ILE A 84 -0.71 -1.01 11.42
N THR A 85 -0.51 -2.31 11.33
CA THR A 85 -0.01 -3.14 12.43
C THR A 85 1.48 -3.43 12.28
N GLU A 86 1.98 -3.52 11.04
CA GLU A 86 3.40 -3.81 10.76
C GLU A 86 3.80 -3.34 9.36
N VAL A 87 5.07 -2.92 9.19
CA VAL A 87 5.70 -2.68 7.89
C VAL A 87 7.02 -3.44 7.84
N VAL A 88 7.15 -4.34 6.88
CA VAL A 88 8.33 -5.21 6.71
C VAL A 88 8.99 -4.91 5.37
N GLU A 89 10.29 -4.61 5.36
CA GLU A 89 11.07 -4.49 4.13
C GLU A 89 11.36 -5.88 3.55
N VAL A 90 11.03 -6.08 2.27
CA VAL A 90 11.28 -7.33 1.54
C VAL A 90 12.73 -7.33 1.07
N LYS A 91 13.49 -8.35 1.48
CA LYS A 91 14.91 -8.53 1.15
C LYS A 91 15.12 -9.44 -0.05
#